data_AF-A0A4R4FAK2-F1
#
_entry.id   AF-A0A4R4FAK2-F1
#
_cell.length_a   1.000
_cell.length_b   1.000
_cell.length_c   1.000
_cell.angle_alpha   90.00
_cell.angle_beta   90.00
_cell.angle_gamma   90.00
#
_symmetry.space_group_name_H-M   'P 1'
#
loop_
_entity.id
_entity.type
_entity.pdbx_description
1 polymer ?
#
loop_
_entity_poly.entity_id
_entity_poly.type
_entity_poly.pdbx_seq_one_letter_code
_entity_poly.pdbx_strand_id
1 'polypeptide(L)'
;MWLDEVPDDANVAIISGMGSPAATKERGFDCIACVHALRRLEAVTGKKIDYVAAFEVGGGNFMPPIYTACYTGIKVINADGVGRAVPESFMIMPEIHNVRSAPFAMANEENLSAVLYYEDSSGCELIGRPIVNVFGGSAGVANYIMDGATAKKALVAGSYELARSIGEAVRKGIAAVERPVECIARATGGIEIIEGKLSELRMETENSHDWGYEIIEGTGTYTGKSIKIMI
;
A
#
# COMPACT_ATOMS: atom_id res chain seq x y z
N MET A 1 -6.42 -2.40 15.58
CA MET A 1 -6.99 -3.65 16.14
C MET A 1 -6.21 -4.82 15.59
N TRP A 2 -5.96 -5.88 16.34
CA TRP A 2 -5.28 -7.06 15.80
C TRP A 2 -6.20 -7.86 14.87
N LEU A 3 -5.62 -8.56 13.90
CA LEU A 3 -6.38 -9.30 12.88
C LEU A 3 -7.19 -10.46 13.47
N ASP A 4 -6.68 -11.11 14.51
CA ASP A 4 -7.33 -12.20 15.22
C ASP A 4 -8.57 -11.75 16.02
N GLU A 5 -8.62 -10.50 16.44
CA GLU A 5 -9.75 -9.86 17.15
C GLU A 5 -10.94 -9.52 16.24
N VAL A 6 -10.77 -9.59 14.91
CA VAL A 6 -11.85 -9.27 13.95
C VAL A 6 -12.95 -10.36 14.03
N PRO A 7 -14.24 -10.02 14.23
CA PRO A 7 -15.31 -11.01 14.19
C PRO A 7 -15.40 -11.71 12.83
N ASP A 8 -15.67 -13.02 12.84
CA ASP A 8 -15.63 -13.85 11.61
C ASP A 8 -16.63 -13.41 10.54
N ASP A 9 -17.76 -12.83 10.94
CA ASP A 9 -18.85 -12.35 10.09
C ASP A 9 -18.75 -10.86 9.72
N ALA A 10 -17.72 -10.16 10.19
CA ALA A 10 -17.54 -8.74 9.92
C ALA A 10 -17.23 -8.47 8.44
N ASN A 11 -17.70 -7.34 7.90
CA ASN A 11 -17.33 -6.91 6.56
C ASN A 11 -16.02 -6.12 6.60
N VAL A 12 -15.00 -6.65 5.95
CA VAL A 12 -13.68 -6.04 5.80
C VAL A 12 -13.51 -5.57 4.37
N ALA A 13 -12.89 -4.40 4.17
CA ALA A 13 -12.47 -3.93 2.84
C ALA A 13 -11.02 -3.44 2.87
N ILE A 14 -10.37 -3.46 1.72
CA ILE A 14 -9.06 -2.83 1.53
C ILE A 14 -9.28 -1.39 1.06
N ILE A 15 -8.48 -0.48 1.62
CA ILE A 15 -8.45 0.93 1.23
C ILE A 15 -7.04 1.28 0.76
N SER A 16 -6.95 1.94 -0.39
CA SER A 16 -5.69 2.36 -1.00
C SER A 16 -5.83 3.67 -1.77
N GLY A 17 -4.69 4.20 -2.21
CA GLY A 17 -4.62 5.21 -3.26
C GLY A 17 -4.16 4.59 -4.57
N MET A 18 -4.58 5.17 -5.70
CA MET A 18 -4.08 4.84 -7.02
C MET A 18 -3.70 6.13 -7.75
N GLY A 19 -2.54 6.17 -8.39
CA GLY A 19 -2.04 7.33 -9.11
C GLY A 19 -0.53 7.35 -9.24
N SER A 20 0.03 8.46 -9.72
CA SER A 20 1.48 8.59 -9.87
C SER A 20 2.11 9.29 -8.66
N PRO A 21 3.33 8.88 -8.25
CA PRO A 21 4.09 9.61 -7.23
C PRO A 21 4.34 11.07 -7.62
N ALA A 22 4.54 11.35 -8.91
CA ALA A 22 4.73 12.70 -9.43
C ALA A 22 3.52 13.61 -9.19
N ALA A 23 2.31 13.16 -9.56
CA ALA A 23 1.08 13.92 -9.33
C ALA A 23 0.81 14.11 -7.84
N THR A 24 1.03 13.07 -7.04
CA THR A 24 0.88 13.13 -5.57
C THR A 24 1.86 14.12 -4.94
N LYS A 25 3.09 14.23 -5.45
CA LYS A 25 4.09 15.19 -4.97
C LYS A 25 3.71 16.63 -5.29
N GLU A 26 3.11 16.87 -6.46
CA GLU A 26 2.71 18.20 -6.91
C GLU A 26 1.43 18.70 -6.21
N ARG A 27 0.41 17.84 -6.12
CA ARG A 27 -0.93 18.22 -5.65
C ARG A 27 -1.26 17.74 -4.23
N GLY A 28 -0.47 16.83 -3.68
CA GLY A 28 -0.82 16.08 -2.47
C GLY A 28 -1.80 14.94 -2.77
N PHE A 29 -2.23 14.27 -1.70
CA PHE A 29 -3.28 13.25 -1.72
C PHE A 29 -4.38 13.64 -0.74
N ASP A 30 -5.54 14.05 -1.25
CA ASP A 30 -6.70 14.31 -0.39
C ASP A 30 -7.38 12.99 -0.03
N CYS A 31 -7.26 12.64 1.23
CA CYS A 31 -7.70 11.36 1.74
C CYS A 31 -9.24 11.22 1.80
N ILE A 32 -9.98 12.31 1.60
CA ILE A 32 -11.44 12.25 1.45
C ILE A 32 -11.84 11.39 0.24
N ALA A 33 -10.99 11.30 -0.78
CA ALA A 33 -11.19 10.44 -1.94
C ALA A 33 -11.41 8.96 -1.55
N CYS A 34 -10.70 8.47 -0.54
CA CYS A 34 -10.87 7.11 -0.01
C CYS A 34 -12.23 6.91 0.66
N VAL A 35 -12.71 7.94 1.37
CA VAL A 35 -14.04 7.92 1.99
C VAL A 35 -15.11 7.89 0.91
N HIS A 36 -14.96 8.69 -0.15
CA HIS A 36 -15.88 8.67 -1.29
C HIS A 36 -15.93 7.29 -1.95
N ALA A 37 -14.77 6.69 -2.25
CA ALA A 37 -14.68 5.34 -2.82
C ALA A 37 -15.34 4.29 -1.91
N LEU A 38 -15.06 4.32 -0.61
CA LEU A 38 -15.70 3.44 0.37
C LEU A 38 -17.22 3.58 0.38
N ARG A 39 -17.75 4.81 0.35
CA ARG A 39 -19.21 5.04 0.30
C ARG A 39 -19.83 4.53 -0.99
N ARG A 40 -19.13 4.60 -2.12
CA ARG A 40 -19.59 3.99 -3.38
C ARG A 40 -19.60 2.47 -3.29
N LEU A 41 -18.58 1.87 -2.72
CA LEU A 41 -18.50 0.44 -2.49
C LEU A 41 -19.66 -0.07 -1.62
N GLU A 42 -19.93 0.60 -0.50
CA GLU A 42 -21.08 0.27 0.37
C GLU A 42 -22.41 0.41 -0.37
N ALA A 43 -22.58 1.47 -1.17
CA ALA A 43 -23.82 1.73 -1.91
C ALA A 43 -24.12 0.65 -2.96
N VAL A 44 -23.12 0.19 -3.72
CA VAL A 44 -23.33 -0.82 -4.77
C VAL A 44 -23.46 -2.23 -4.23
N THR A 45 -22.87 -2.52 -3.06
CA THR A 45 -22.93 -3.86 -2.46
C THR A 45 -24.04 -4.02 -1.45
N GLY A 46 -24.59 -2.91 -0.93
CA GLY A 46 -25.54 -2.92 0.19
C GLY A 46 -24.91 -3.35 1.52
N LYS A 47 -23.58 -3.54 1.57
CA LYS A 47 -22.84 -3.96 2.76
C LYS A 47 -22.26 -2.74 3.46
N LYS A 48 -22.45 -2.66 4.77
CA LYS A 48 -21.75 -1.71 5.62
C LYS A 48 -20.36 -2.28 5.93
N ILE A 49 -19.29 -1.49 5.73
CA ILE A 49 -17.94 -1.95 6.07
C ILE A 49 -17.66 -1.67 7.54
N ASP A 50 -17.27 -2.73 8.26
CA ASP A 50 -17.02 -2.71 9.70
C ASP A 50 -15.54 -2.42 10.01
N TYR A 51 -14.63 -2.86 9.13
CA TYR A 51 -13.19 -2.73 9.28
C TYR A 51 -12.49 -2.46 7.94
N VAL A 52 -11.37 -1.73 7.99
CA VAL A 52 -10.52 -1.50 6.83
C VAL A 52 -9.09 -1.97 7.07
N ALA A 53 -8.43 -2.44 6.01
CA ALA A 53 -7.02 -2.79 5.99
C ALA A 53 -6.27 -2.02 4.89
N ALA A 54 -4.95 -1.92 5.02
CA ALA A 54 -4.11 -1.38 3.97
C ALA A 54 -3.98 -2.36 2.81
N PHE A 55 -3.77 -1.82 1.62
CA PHE A 55 -3.45 -2.64 0.45
C PHE A 55 -2.07 -3.29 0.57
N GLU A 56 -1.07 -2.51 0.97
CA GLU A 56 0.34 -2.95 0.99
C GLU A 56 1.15 -2.12 2.01
N VAL A 57 2.35 -2.58 2.35
CA VAL A 57 3.31 -1.79 3.12
C VAL A 57 3.98 -0.74 2.24
N GLY A 58 3.69 0.54 2.49
CA GLY A 58 4.34 1.64 1.80
C GLY A 58 3.86 3.01 2.29
N GLY A 59 4.71 4.04 2.16
CA GLY A 59 4.38 5.38 2.63
C GLY A 59 3.09 5.96 2.04
N GLY A 60 2.76 5.59 0.79
CA GLY A 60 1.53 5.98 0.12
C GLY A 60 0.29 5.21 0.58
N ASN A 61 0.37 3.88 0.66
CA ASN A 61 -0.80 2.99 0.85
C ASN A 61 -1.06 2.56 2.31
N PHE A 62 -0.17 2.87 3.26
CA PHE A 62 -0.43 2.67 4.69
C PHE A 62 -1.34 3.73 5.32
N MET A 63 -1.32 4.94 4.77
CA MET A 63 -2.07 6.06 5.33
C MET A 63 -3.56 6.11 4.95
N PRO A 64 -4.00 5.71 3.74
CA PRO A 64 -5.40 5.74 3.31
C PRO A 64 -6.40 5.09 4.28
N PRO A 65 -6.15 3.90 4.86
CA PRO A 65 -7.06 3.32 5.85
C PRO A 65 -7.12 4.13 7.15
N ILE A 66 -5.99 4.68 7.61
CA ILE A 66 -5.91 5.52 8.82
C ILE A 66 -6.74 6.78 8.64
N TYR A 67 -6.57 7.49 7.53
CA TYR A 67 -7.35 8.69 7.26
C TYR A 67 -8.84 8.37 7.10
N THR A 68 -9.16 7.29 6.40
CA THR A 68 -10.56 6.83 6.26
C THR A 68 -11.18 6.55 7.63
N ALA A 69 -10.45 5.93 8.55
CA ALA A 69 -10.88 5.71 9.92
C ALA A 69 -11.15 7.03 10.67
N CYS A 70 -10.27 8.03 10.53
CA CYS A 70 -10.47 9.34 11.14
C CYS A 70 -11.77 10.03 10.68
N TYR A 71 -12.15 9.90 9.40
CA TYR A 71 -13.37 10.49 8.86
C TYR A 71 -14.65 9.70 9.18
N THR A 72 -14.54 8.38 9.33
CA THR A 72 -15.72 7.49 9.34
C THR A 72 -15.97 6.81 10.68
N GLY A 73 -14.98 6.77 11.58
CA GLY A 73 -15.00 6.00 12.81
C GLY A 73 -14.78 4.48 12.62
N ILE A 74 -14.55 4.02 11.38
CA ILE A 74 -14.25 2.61 11.08
C ILE A 74 -12.88 2.23 11.64
N LYS A 75 -12.75 1.02 12.16
CA LYS A 75 -11.48 0.55 12.76
C LYS A 75 -10.52 0.06 11.69
N VAL A 76 -9.24 0.43 11.84
CA VAL A 76 -8.14 -0.10 11.03
C VAL A 76 -7.61 -1.39 11.64
N ILE A 77 -7.50 -2.42 10.81
CA ILE A 77 -6.86 -3.69 11.15
C ILE A 77 -5.34 -3.48 11.07
N ASN A 78 -4.61 -4.00 12.06
CA ASN A 78 -3.17 -4.09 12.04
C ASN A 78 -2.73 -5.19 11.05
N ALA A 79 -2.98 -4.96 9.78
CA ALA A 79 -2.68 -5.87 8.69
C ALA A 79 -2.68 -5.14 7.33
N ASP A 80 -2.05 -5.74 6.34
CA ASP A 80 -2.14 -5.32 4.94
C ASP A 80 -2.30 -6.51 4.00
N GLY A 81 -2.41 -6.26 2.70
CA GLY A 81 -2.63 -7.29 1.69
C GLY A 81 -1.43 -8.16 1.36
N VAL A 82 -0.18 -7.77 1.64
CA VAL A 82 1.00 -8.52 1.12
C VAL A 82 2.30 -8.41 1.95
N GLY A 83 2.38 -7.52 2.93
CA GLY A 83 3.52 -7.35 3.83
C GLY A 83 4.72 -6.61 3.23
N ARG A 84 4.61 -6.09 2.01
CA ARG A 84 5.64 -5.33 1.28
C ARG A 84 4.99 -4.41 0.24
N ALA A 85 5.76 -3.57 -0.45
CA ALA A 85 5.28 -2.87 -1.63
C ALA A 85 5.31 -3.78 -2.88
N VAL A 86 4.31 -3.65 -3.74
CA VAL A 86 4.16 -4.40 -5.00
C VAL A 86 3.80 -3.47 -6.16
N PRO A 87 4.22 -3.79 -7.40
CA PRO A 87 4.01 -2.90 -8.54
C PRO A 87 2.57 -2.86 -9.05
N GLU A 88 1.83 -3.97 -8.96
CA GLU A 88 0.48 -4.09 -9.53
C GLU A 88 -0.56 -4.47 -8.48
N SER A 89 -1.78 -3.90 -8.58
CA SER A 89 -2.84 -3.99 -7.57
C SER A 89 -3.40 -5.42 -7.31
N PHE A 90 -3.05 -6.39 -8.14
CA PHE A 90 -3.45 -7.80 -8.01
C PHE A 90 -2.33 -8.70 -7.45
N MET A 91 -1.19 -8.15 -7.05
CA MET A 91 -0.08 -8.91 -6.46
C MET A 91 -0.20 -9.04 -4.94
N ILE A 92 -1.38 -9.40 -4.43
CA ILE A 92 -1.66 -9.45 -2.98
C ILE A 92 -2.26 -10.78 -2.52
N MET A 93 -2.15 -11.08 -1.23
CA MET A 93 -2.66 -12.31 -0.61
C MET A 93 -4.16 -12.56 -0.84
N PRO A 94 -5.07 -11.54 -0.80
CA PRO A 94 -6.47 -11.75 -1.16
C PRO A 94 -6.70 -12.46 -2.50
N GLU A 95 -5.89 -12.17 -3.52
CA GLU A 95 -5.97 -12.84 -4.83
C GLU A 95 -5.62 -14.33 -4.74
N ILE A 96 -4.59 -14.68 -3.96
CA ILE A 96 -4.20 -16.07 -3.69
C ILE A 96 -5.34 -16.82 -2.96
N HIS A 97 -6.10 -16.10 -2.14
CA HIS A 97 -7.26 -16.64 -1.42
C HIS A 97 -8.58 -16.53 -2.21
N ASN A 98 -8.53 -16.22 -3.51
CA ASN A 98 -9.69 -16.10 -4.41
C ASN A 98 -10.71 -15.04 -3.95
N VAL A 99 -10.25 -14.01 -3.23
CA VAL A 99 -11.06 -12.83 -2.90
C VAL A 99 -11.04 -11.90 -4.10
N ARG A 100 -12.21 -11.65 -4.68
CA ARG A 100 -12.32 -10.79 -5.87
C ARG A 100 -12.10 -9.33 -5.52
N SER A 101 -11.30 -8.65 -6.33
CA SER A 101 -11.13 -7.21 -6.27
C SER A 101 -12.41 -6.46 -6.67
N ALA A 102 -13.17 -6.97 -7.65
CA ALA A 102 -14.44 -6.38 -8.06
C ALA A 102 -15.57 -6.66 -7.03
N PRO A 103 -16.45 -5.68 -6.72
CA PRO A 103 -16.48 -4.32 -7.26
C PRO A 103 -15.31 -3.47 -6.79
N PHE A 104 -14.66 -2.79 -7.74
CA PHE A 104 -13.55 -1.90 -7.48
C PHE A 104 -14.04 -0.46 -7.54
N ALA A 105 -14.27 0.13 -6.38
CA ALA A 105 -14.75 1.50 -6.28
C ALA A 105 -13.56 2.46 -6.23
N MET A 106 -13.62 3.52 -7.02
CA MET A 106 -12.62 4.58 -7.03
C MET A 106 -13.28 5.95 -7.07
N ALA A 107 -12.66 6.94 -6.44
CA ALA A 107 -13.16 8.31 -6.42
C ALA A 107 -12.01 9.32 -6.29
N ASN A 108 -12.27 10.57 -6.66
CA ASN A 108 -11.40 11.71 -6.38
C ASN A 108 -11.93 12.54 -5.19
N GLU A 109 -11.25 13.62 -4.86
CA GLU A 109 -11.57 14.56 -3.79
C GLU A 109 -12.90 15.31 -3.97
N GLU A 110 -13.34 15.47 -5.23
CA GLU A 110 -14.61 16.12 -5.59
C GLU A 110 -15.79 15.11 -5.65
N ASN A 111 -15.56 13.87 -5.23
CA ASN A 111 -16.54 12.77 -5.25
C ASN A 111 -16.99 12.36 -6.66
N LEU A 112 -16.24 12.74 -7.70
CA LEU A 112 -16.31 12.09 -9.02
C LEU A 112 -15.82 10.66 -8.85
N SER A 113 -16.62 9.69 -9.27
CA SER A 113 -16.39 8.29 -8.91
C SER A 113 -16.80 7.31 -10.01
N ALA A 114 -16.18 6.13 -9.95
CA ALA A 114 -16.46 4.99 -10.82
C ALA A 114 -16.46 3.70 -9.99
N VAL A 115 -17.25 2.71 -10.43
CA VAL A 115 -17.23 1.35 -9.88
C VAL A 115 -17.01 0.40 -11.03
N LEU A 116 -15.92 -0.36 -10.95
CA LEU A 116 -15.49 -1.25 -12.02
C LEU A 116 -15.83 -2.69 -11.68
N TYR A 117 -16.28 -3.40 -12.71
CA TYR A 117 -16.51 -4.84 -12.69
C TYR A 117 -15.69 -5.47 -13.81
N TYR A 118 -15.01 -6.56 -13.47
CA TYR A 118 -14.15 -7.31 -14.36
C TYR A 118 -14.02 -8.74 -13.81
N GLU A 119 -13.73 -9.70 -14.69
CA GLU A 119 -13.54 -11.10 -14.30
C GLU A 119 -12.13 -11.35 -13.76
N ASP A 120 -11.13 -10.76 -14.41
CA ASP A 120 -9.72 -10.87 -14.03
C ASP A 120 -9.23 -9.57 -13.39
N SER A 121 -8.46 -9.70 -12.31
CA SER A 121 -8.05 -8.55 -11.51
C SER A 121 -7.04 -7.64 -12.21
N SER A 122 -6.40 -8.04 -13.31
CA SER A 122 -5.66 -7.09 -14.17
C SER A 122 -6.55 -5.98 -14.75
N GLY A 123 -7.87 -6.20 -14.77
CA GLY A 123 -8.87 -5.20 -15.15
C GLY A 123 -8.81 -3.92 -14.30
N CYS A 124 -8.32 -3.99 -13.05
CA CYS A 124 -8.16 -2.81 -12.20
C CYS A 124 -7.10 -1.84 -12.77
N GLU A 125 -5.98 -2.35 -13.27
CA GLU A 125 -4.93 -1.53 -13.89
C GLU A 125 -5.36 -1.11 -15.30
N LEU A 126 -5.95 -2.03 -16.08
CA LEU A 126 -6.35 -1.75 -17.45
C LEU A 126 -7.40 -0.62 -17.54
N ILE A 127 -8.38 -0.60 -16.64
CA ILE A 127 -9.53 0.32 -16.69
C ILE A 127 -9.40 1.44 -15.64
N GLY A 128 -8.97 1.11 -14.42
CA GLY A 128 -8.87 2.08 -13.33
C GLY A 128 -7.78 3.11 -13.57
N ARG A 129 -6.62 2.69 -14.07
CA ARG A 129 -5.47 3.57 -14.24
C ARG A 129 -5.72 4.72 -15.24
N PRO A 130 -6.35 4.51 -16.41
CA PRO A 130 -6.78 5.61 -17.25
C PRO A 130 -7.78 6.58 -16.57
N ILE A 131 -8.68 6.07 -15.72
CA ILE A 131 -9.66 6.91 -15.00
C ILE A 131 -8.97 7.84 -14.01
N VAL A 132 -7.86 7.42 -13.40
CA VAL A 132 -7.08 8.29 -12.50
C VAL A 132 -6.65 9.60 -13.19
N ASN A 133 -6.36 9.57 -14.49
CA ASN A 133 -6.05 10.79 -15.24
C ASN A 133 -7.24 11.75 -15.31
N VAL A 134 -8.46 11.22 -15.47
CA VAL A 134 -9.70 12.01 -15.44
C VAL A 134 -9.94 12.61 -14.05
N PHE A 135 -9.51 11.90 -13.00
CA PHE A 135 -9.57 12.37 -11.62
C PHE A 135 -8.47 13.38 -11.25
N GLY A 136 -7.59 13.73 -12.21
CA GLY A 136 -6.52 14.69 -12.01
C GLY A 136 -5.22 14.08 -11.45
N GLY A 137 -5.02 12.78 -11.62
CA GLY A 137 -3.75 12.09 -11.34
C GLY A 137 -3.69 11.33 -10.01
N SER A 138 -4.77 11.35 -9.22
CA SER A 138 -4.89 10.53 -8.02
C SER A 138 -6.34 10.11 -7.74
N ALA A 139 -6.51 8.96 -7.09
CA ALA A 139 -7.79 8.41 -6.69
C ALA A 139 -7.67 7.67 -5.36
N GLY A 140 -8.69 7.77 -4.52
CA GLY A 140 -8.93 6.82 -3.44
C GLY A 140 -9.62 5.58 -3.99
N VAL A 141 -9.32 4.41 -3.43
CA VAL A 141 -9.84 3.11 -3.86
C VAL A 141 -10.37 2.34 -2.65
N ALA A 142 -11.48 1.63 -2.87
CA ALA A 142 -12.04 0.67 -1.94
C ALA A 142 -12.48 -0.60 -2.69
N ASN A 143 -11.97 -1.75 -2.28
CA ASN A 143 -12.18 -3.03 -2.96
C ASN A 143 -11.93 -4.22 -2.02
N TYR A 144 -11.92 -5.44 -2.58
CA TYR A 144 -11.68 -6.71 -1.85
C TYR A 144 -12.57 -6.87 -0.61
N ILE A 145 -13.89 -6.77 -0.80
CA ILE A 145 -14.81 -7.02 0.32
C ILE A 145 -14.75 -8.50 0.70
N MET A 146 -14.48 -8.77 1.96
CA MET A 146 -14.40 -10.12 2.51
C MET A 146 -14.99 -10.17 3.93
N ASP A 147 -15.33 -11.37 4.39
CA ASP A 147 -15.69 -11.59 5.79
C ASP A 147 -14.44 -11.66 6.68
N GLY A 148 -14.60 -11.52 7.99
CA GLY A 148 -13.48 -11.55 8.93
C GLY A 148 -12.75 -12.89 8.96
N ALA A 149 -13.45 -14.00 8.77
CA ALA A 149 -12.85 -15.33 8.69
C ALA A 149 -11.91 -15.46 7.49
N THR A 150 -12.28 -14.85 6.36
CA THR A 150 -11.44 -14.77 5.15
C THR A 150 -10.30 -13.78 5.36
N ALA A 151 -10.54 -12.62 5.96
CA ALA A 151 -9.50 -11.62 6.26
C ALA A 151 -8.36 -12.22 7.09
N LYS A 152 -8.67 -13.05 8.10
CA LYS A 152 -7.66 -13.75 8.93
C LYS A 152 -6.75 -14.68 8.14
N LYS A 153 -7.21 -15.19 7.00
CA LYS A 153 -6.43 -16.05 6.10
C LYS A 153 -5.72 -15.24 5.03
N ALA A 154 -6.37 -14.19 4.54
CA ALA A 154 -6.01 -13.46 3.35
C ALA A 154 -5.21 -12.18 3.59
N LEU A 155 -5.02 -11.74 4.83
CA LEU A 155 -4.22 -10.55 5.16
C LEU A 155 -2.95 -10.92 5.93
N VAL A 156 -1.91 -10.11 5.75
CA VAL A 156 -0.65 -10.22 6.49
C VAL A 156 -0.76 -9.39 7.77
N ALA A 157 -0.80 -10.05 8.92
CA ALA A 157 -0.94 -9.39 10.22
C ALA A 157 0.32 -8.65 10.67
N GLY A 158 0.15 -7.61 11.48
CA GLY A 158 1.21 -6.94 12.23
C GLY A 158 1.95 -5.84 11.48
N SER A 159 1.50 -5.47 10.29
CA SER A 159 2.28 -4.62 9.39
C SER A 159 2.42 -3.16 9.86
N TYR A 160 1.38 -2.58 10.49
CA TYR A 160 1.50 -1.27 11.13
C TYR A 160 2.43 -1.30 12.35
N GLU A 161 2.34 -2.36 13.16
CA GLU A 161 3.19 -2.52 14.33
C GLU A 161 4.66 -2.72 13.94
N LEU A 162 4.93 -3.48 12.87
CA LEU A 162 6.26 -3.64 12.30
C LEU A 162 6.82 -2.29 11.80
N ALA A 163 6.04 -1.52 11.03
CA ALA A 163 6.49 -0.21 10.56
C ALA A 163 6.76 0.75 11.73
N ARG A 164 5.92 0.71 12.77
CA ARG A 164 6.10 1.50 14.00
C ARG A 164 7.39 1.11 14.72
N SER A 165 7.66 -0.19 14.89
CA SER A 165 8.84 -0.68 15.60
C SER A 165 10.14 -0.35 14.86
N ILE A 166 10.17 -0.48 13.53
CA ILE A 166 11.30 -0.07 12.69
C ILE A 166 11.56 1.43 12.85
N GLY A 167 10.51 2.25 12.71
CA GLY A 167 10.64 3.70 12.85
C GLY A 167 11.12 4.14 14.24
N GLU A 168 10.67 3.46 15.29
CA GLU A 168 11.15 3.67 16.65
C GLU A 168 12.63 3.27 16.82
N ALA A 169 13.02 2.11 16.31
CA ALA A 169 14.40 1.62 16.36
C ALA A 169 15.36 2.58 15.64
N VAL A 170 14.99 3.05 14.44
CA VAL A 170 15.79 4.02 13.68
C VAL A 170 15.94 5.35 14.43
N ARG A 171 14.85 5.91 14.98
CA ARG A 171 14.93 7.18 15.72
C ARG A 171 15.82 7.07 16.96
N LYS A 172 15.69 5.98 17.73
CA LYS A 172 16.54 5.73 18.91
C LYS A 172 18.00 5.52 18.52
N GLY A 173 18.26 4.73 17.48
CA GLY A 173 19.60 4.50 16.97
C GLY A 173 20.30 5.78 16.50
N ILE A 174 19.60 6.63 15.74
CA ILE A 174 20.13 7.94 15.32
C ILE A 174 20.48 8.81 16.54
N ALA A 175 19.60 8.86 17.55
CA ALA A 175 19.86 9.62 18.78
C ALA A 175 21.07 9.07 19.58
N ALA A 176 21.34 7.77 19.47
CA ALA A 176 22.49 7.10 20.06
C ALA A 176 23.74 7.06 19.16
N VAL A 177 23.70 7.70 17.98
CA VAL A 177 24.80 7.73 16.99
C VAL A 177 25.12 6.33 16.44
N GLU A 178 24.12 5.45 16.34
CA GLU A 178 24.23 4.14 15.71
C GLU A 178 23.98 4.21 14.19
N ARG A 179 24.46 3.19 13.45
CA ARG A 179 24.17 3.05 12.01
C ARG A 179 22.69 2.69 11.82
N PRO A 180 21.89 3.47 11.06
CA PRO A 180 20.46 3.18 10.86
C PRO A 180 20.19 1.80 10.25
N VAL A 181 21.06 1.33 9.34
CA VAL A 181 20.96 -0.01 8.72
C VAL A 181 21.01 -1.12 9.76
N GLU A 182 21.88 -1.02 10.77
CA GLU A 182 21.97 -2.02 11.83
C GLU A 182 20.72 -2.02 12.72
N CYS A 183 20.15 -0.82 12.96
CA CYS A 183 18.90 -0.69 13.71
C CYS A 183 17.74 -1.36 12.97
N ILE A 184 17.65 -1.14 11.65
CA ILE A 184 16.65 -1.78 10.79
C ILE A 184 16.86 -3.29 10.75
N ALA A 185 18.09 -3.76 10.51
CA ALA A 185 18.42 -5.18 10.46
C ALA A 185 18.03 -5.91 11.76
N ARG A 186 18.30 -5.33 12.93
CA ARG A 186 17.87 -5.89 14.22
C ARG A 186 16.36 -5.90 14.39
N ALA A 187 15.65 -4.88 13.91
CA ALA A 187 14.20 -4.78 14.04
C ALA A 187 13.45 -5.74 13.09
N THR A 188 14.03 -6.06 11.94
CA THR A 188 13.37 -6.85 10.88
C THR A 188 13.93 -8.25 10.71
N GLY A 189 15.11 -8.55 11.27
CA GLY A 189 15.89 -9.74 10.91
C GLY A 189 16.55 -9.63 9.53
N GLY A 190 16.59 -8.43 8.94
CA GLY A 190 17.19 -8.17 7.65
C GLY A 190 18.72 -8.30 7.65
N ILE A 191 19.29 -8.34 6.45
CA ILE A 191 20.74 -8.43 6.22
C ILE A 191 21.25 -7.24 5.43
N GLU A 192 22.46 -6.77 5.76
CA GLU A 192 23.15 -5.73 4.99
C GLU A 192 23.80 -6.37 3.75
N ILE A 193 23.27 -6.07 2.55
CA ILE A 193 23.79 -6.60 1.29
C ILE A 193 25.00 -5.79 0.82
N ILE A 194 24.92 -4.47 0.88
CA ILE A 194 25.99 -3.54 0.49
C ILE A 194 25.87 -2.22 1.25
N GLU A 195 27.01 -1.60 1.57
CA GLU A 195 27.11 -0.17 1.86
C GLU A 195 27.93 0.49 0.74
N GLY A 196 27.45 1.61 0.21
CA GLY A 196 28.11 2.25 -0.92
C GLY A 196 27.52 3.61 -1.28
N LYS A 197 27.99 4.15 -2.40
CA LYS A 197 27.46 5.36 -3.02
C LYS A 197 26.64 4.99 -4.24
N LEU A 198 25.49 5.64 -4.40
CA LEU A 198 24.72 5.61 -5.64
C LEU A 198 25.59 6.17 -6.79
N SER A 199 25.97 5.32 -7.74
CA SER A 199 26.80 5.69 -8.89
C SER A 199 25.96 5.98 -10.13
N GLU A 200 24.84 5.30 -10.27
CA GLU A 200 23.92 5.45 -11.39
C GLU A 200 22.49 5.26 -10.91
N LEU A 201 21.59 6.11 -11.41
CA LEU A 201 20.15 5.98 -11.24
C LEU A 201 19.51 6.27 -12.59
N ARG A 202 18.76 5.31 -13.12
CA ARG A 202 17.93 5.47 -14.30
C ARG A 202 16.51 5.12 -13.94
N MET A 203 15.60 6.08 -14.11
CA MET A 203 14.18 5.92 -13.86
C MET A 203 13.40 6.51 -15.02
N GLU A 204 12.43 5.77 -15.53
CA GLU A 204 11.51 6.19 -16.58
C GLU A 204 10.08 5.83 -16.16
N THR A 205 9.16 6.79 -16.27
CA THR A 205 7.74 6.55 -15.95
C THR A 205 7.00 6.25 -17.25
N GLU A 206 6.51 5.01 -17.40
CA GLU A 206 5.70 4.58 -18.55
C GLU A 206 4.38 3.99 -18.07
N ASN A 207 3.27 4.41 -18.68
CA ASN A 207 1.90 4.02 -18.25
C ASN A 207 1.66 4.25 -16.75
N SER A 208 2.32 5.28 -16.21
CA SER A 208 2.45 5.67 -14.80
C SER A 208 2.92 4.59 -13.82
N HIS A 209 3.66 3.60 -14.32
CA HIS A 209 4.60 2.78 -13.55
C HIS A 209 6.00 3.36 -13.71
N ASP A 210 6.79 3.27 -12.65
CA ASP A 210 8.20 3.67 -12.66
C ASP A 210 9.06 2.43 -12.93
N TRP A 211 9.86 2.48 -13.99
CA TRP A 211 10.77 1.42 -14.41
C TRP A 211 12.20 1.92 -14.33
N GLY A 212 13.12 1.10 -13.86
CA GLY A 212 14.49 1.55 -13.80
C GLY A 212 15.48 0.63 -13.12
N TYR A 213 16.60 1.23 -12.78
CA TYR A 213 17.58 0.61 -11.91
C TYR A 213 18.43 1.66 -11.19
N GLU A 214 19.00 1.23 -10.08
CA GLU A 214 20.07 1.92 -9.39
C GLU A 214 21.31 1.04 -9.30
N ILE A 215 22.49 1.65 -9.38
CA ILE A 215 23.78 0.99 -9.14
C ILE A 215 24.41 1.61 -7.91
N ILE A 216 24.78 0.75 -6.96
CA ILE A 216 25.49 1.14 -5.75
C ILE A 216 26.91 0.59 -5.85
N GLU A 217 27.90 1.48 -5.83
CA GLU A 217 29.32 1.15 -5.77
C GLU A 217 29.75 1.05 -4.30
N GLY A 218 30.27 -0.11 -3.92
CA GLY A 218 30.58 -0.46 -2.54
C GLY A 218 31.71 0.39 -1.94
N THR A 219 31.54 0.76 -0.67
CA THR A 219 32.52 1.51 0.12
C THR A 219 32.99 0.69 1.34
N GLY A 220 34.13 1.07 1.92
CA GLY A 220 34.65 0.40 3.11
C GLY A 220 34.94 -1.08 2.88
N THR A 221 34.29 -1.97 3.63
CA THR A 221 34.42 -3.43 3.49
C THR A 221 33.83 -3.96 2.17
N TYR A 222 33.04 -3.14 1.46
CA TYR A 222 32.45 -3.48 0.17
C TYR A 222 33.23 -2.90 -1.02
N THR A 223 34.38 -2.25 -0.81
CA THR A 223 35.18 -1.68 -1.92
C THR A 223 35.54 -2.73 -2.97
N GLY A 224 35.33 -2.38 -4.24
CA GLY A 224 35.51 -3.27 -5.39
C GLY A 224 34.30 -4.16 -5.71
N LYS A 225 33.20 -4.03 -4.97
CA LYS A 225 31.91 -4.66 -5.25
C LYS A 225 30.90 -3.62 -5.73
N SER A 226 29.96 -4.04 -6.56
CA SER A 226 28.79 -3.25 -6.93
C SER A 226 27.54 -4.11 -6.95
N ILE A 227 26.38 -3.48 -6.79
CA ILE A 227 25.08 -4.12 -7.01
C ILE A 227 24.23 -3.25 -7.92
N LYS A 228 23.47 -3.91 -8.81
CA LYS A 228 22.43 -3.29 -9.61
C LYS A 228 21.07 -3.77 -9.10
N ILE A 229 20.23 -2.84 -8.67
CA ILE A 229 18.88 -3.11 -8.18
C ILE A 229 17.90 -2.67 -9.27
N MET A 230 17.07 -3.61 -9.74
CA MET A 230 16.03 -3.32 -10.72
C MET A 230 14.79 -2.82 -9.99
N ILE A 231 14.17 -1.77 -10.54
CA ILE A 231 12.95 -1.13 -10.04
C ILE A 231 11.85 -1.33 -11.09
#